data_AF-A4AAE3-F1
#
_entry.id   AF-A4AAE3-F1
#
_cell.length_a   1.000
_cell.length_b   1.000
_cell.length_c   1.000
_cell.angle_alpha   90.00
_cell.angle_beta   90.00
_cell.angle_gamma   90.00
#
_symmetry.space_group_name_H-M   'P 1'
#
loop_
_entity.id
_entity.type
_entity.pdbx_description
1 polymer ?
#
loop_
_entity_poly.entity_id
_entity_poly.type
_entity_poly.pdbx_seq_one_letter_code
_entity_poly.pdbx_strand_id
1 'polypeptide(L)'
;MARAIATKESVQRAADEILAAGAMPTADSVRDRICGGSYSTISKLLREYIEAAEHANAVTSELPEAVSRVIHDAIVRVANALDIESRERVDAVVRSATEKQQKMRGELDAASREIERLEQALAGSEHEKGSSPRMRSQLPKTSRQRQSAVSRPQVSKLRFFRHSSRRAGMII
;
A
#
# COMPACT_ATOMS: atom_id res chain seq x y z
N MET A 1 29.77 -15.49 48.71
CA MET A 1 28.78 -14.40 48.87
C MET A 1 27.59 -14.96 49.63
N ALA A 2 27.21 -14.35 50.75
CA ALA A 2 26.09 -14.83 51.57
C ALA A 2 24.77 -14.66 50.79
N ARG A 3 24.00 -15.74 50.62
CA ARG A 3 22.66 -15.66 50.04
C ARG A 3 21.77 -14.92 51.02
N ALA A 4 21.23 -13.77 50.62
CA ALA A 4 20.23 -13.06 51.42
C ALA A 4 19.00 -13.97 51.63
N ILE A 5 18.52 -14.05 52.86
CA ILE A 5 17.31 -14.81 53.22
C ILE A 5 16.11 -13.94 52.85
N ALA A 6 15.14 -14.51 52.12
CA ALA A 6 13.88 -13.83 51.83
C ALA A 6 13.04 -13.75 53.12
N THR A 7 13.01 -12.56 53.73
CA THR A 7 12.14 -12.22 54.87
C THR A 7 10.87 -11.52 54.36
N LYS A 8 9.81 -11.53 55.18
CA LYS A 8 8.55 -10.84 54.87
C LYS A 8 8.78 -9.37 54.51
N GLU A 9 9.56 -8.65 55.33
CA GLU A 9 9.90 -7.24 55.11
C GLU A 9 10.68 -7.01 53.82
N SER A 10 11.62 -7.90 53.48
CA SER A 10 12.38 -7.79 52.23
C SER A 10 11.50 -7.97 50.98
N VAL A 11 10.52 -8.88 51.05
CA VAL A 11 9.56 -9.14 49.98
C VAL A 11 8.58 -7.98 49.82
N GLN A 12 8.08 -7.44 50.93
CA GLN A 12 7.17 -6.28 50.91
C GLN A 12 7.85 -5.06 50.30
N ARG A 13 9.04 -4.69 50.79
CA ARG A 13 9.81 -3.56 50.25
C ARG A 13 10.12 -3.74 48.76
N ALA A 14 10.53 -4.93 48.34
CA ALA A 14 10.79 -5.21 46.94
C ALA A 14 9.51 -5.10 46.09
N ALA A 15 8.37 -5.59 46.58
CA ALA A 15 7.09 -5.47 45.91
C ALA A 15 6.64 -4.00 45.80
N ASP A 16 6.79 -3.21 46.86
CA ASP A 16 6.48 -1.77 46.87
C ASP A 16 7.35 -1.00 45.86
N GLU A 17 8.66 -1.30 45.80
CA GLU A 17 9.57 -0.69 44.82
C GLU A 17 9.19 -1.02 43.37
N ILE A 18 8.74 -2.26 43.10
CA ILE A 18 8.33 -2.71 41.78
C ILE A 18 7.00 -2.04 41.37
N LEU A 19 6.06 -1.95 42.31
CA LEU A 19 4.78 -1.26 42.11
C LEU A 19 4.98 0.24 41.89
N ALA A 20 5.87 0.89 42.65
CA ALA A 20 6.22 2.29 42.46
C ALA A 20 6.87 2.57 41.10
N ALA A 21 7.56 1.58 40.52
CA ALA A 21 8.07 1.62 39.15
C ALA A 21 7.01 1.35 38.06
N GLY A 22 5.74 1.13 38.44
CA GLY A 22 4.63 0.86 37.52
C GLY A 22 4.60 -0.56 36.96
N ALA A 23 5.36 -1.49 37.56
CA ALA A 23 5.41 -2.90 37.15
C ALA A 23 4.68 -3.79 38.16
N MET A 24 4.21 -4.96 37.70
CA MET A 24 3.56 -5.94 38.56
C MET A 24 4.60 -6.80 39.29
N PRO A 25 4.56 -6.90 40.63
CA PRO A 25 5.49 -7.71 41.39
C PRO A 25 5.22 -9.21 41.14
N THR A 26 6.17 -9.88 40.51
CA THR A 26 6.22 -11.34 40.33
C THR A 26 7.30 -11.97 41.22
N ALA A 27 7.18 -13.27 41.51
CA ALA A 27 8.17 -13.97 42.33
C ALA A 27 9.61 -13.86 41.78
N ASP A 28 9.76 -13.85 40.45
CA ASP A 28 11.07 -13.65 39.80
C ASP A 28 11.58 -12.22 39.96
N SER A 29 10.74 -11.21 39.67
CA SER A 29 11.14 -9.80 39.81
C SER A 29 11.51 -9.42 41.25
N VAL A 30 10.81 -9.99 42.23
CA VAL A 30 11.10 -9.80 43.66
C VAL A 30 12.40 -10.52 44.04
N ARG A 31 12.63 -11.73 43.51
CA ARG A 31 13.86 -12.49 43.75
C ARG A 31 15.09 -11.79 43.18
N ASP A 32 14.97 -11.21 41.98
CA ASP A 32 16.02 -10.42 41.35
C ASP A 32 16.34 -9.18 42.18
N ARG A 33 15.31 -8.51 42.72
CA ARG A 33 15.47 -7.33 43.57
C ARG A 33 16.13 -7.65 44.92
N ILE A 34 15.78 -8.77 45.54
CA ILE A 34 16.35 -9.22 46.83
C ILE A 34 17.73 -9.87 46.64
N CYS A 35 18.07 -10.32 45.42
CA CYS A 35 19.30 -11.03 45.10
C CYS A 35 19.49 -12.31 45.95
N GLY A 36 18.41 -13.01 46.31
CA GLY A 36 18.44 -14.15 47.22
C GLY A 36 17.08 -14.76 47.52
N GLY A 37 17.07 -15.85 48.31
CA GLY A 37 15.84 -16.54 48.74
C GLY A 37 15.39 -17.72 47.86
N SER A 38 14.59 -18.61 48.46
CA SER A 38 13.89 -19.68 47.74
C SER A 38 12.65 -19.14 47.04
N TYR A 39 12.44 -19.55 45.79
CA TYR A 39 11.28 -19.17 44.99
C TYR A 39 9.95 -19.51 45.68
N SER A 40 9.89 -20.68 46.34
CA SER A 40 8.69 -21.11 47.07
C SER A 40 8.35 -20.20 48.25
N THR A 41 9.36 -19.74 48.98
CA THR A 41 9.20 -18.82 50.12
C THR A 41 8.77 -17.44 49.65
N ILE A 42 9.41 -16.91 48.60
CA ILE A 42 9.05 -15.60 48.03
C ILE A 42 7.62 -15.61 47.50
N SER A 43 7.24 -16.66 46.77
CA SER A 43 5.88 -16.80 46.22
C SER A 43 4.82 -16.83 47.32
N LYS A 44 5.10 -17.49 48.45
CA LYS A 44 4.19 -17.51 49.59
C LYS A 44 4.04 -16.11 50.21
N LEU A 45 5.16 -15.46 50.53
CA LEU A 45 5.16 -14.13 51.17
C LEU A 45 4.57 -13.04 50.27
N LEU A 46 4.82 -13.12 48.96
CA LEU A 46 4.26 -12.19 47.98
C LEU A 46 2.74 -12.35 47.88
N ARG A 47 2.22 -13.58 47.90
CA ARG A 47 0.78 -13.83 47.92
C ARG A 47 0.13 -13.27 49.17
N GLU A 48 0.71 -13.52 50.35
CA GLU A 48 0.23 -12.96 51.62
C GLU A 48 0.20 -11.42 51.61
N TYR A 49 1.19 -10.79 50.95
CA TYR A 49 1.22 -9.33 50.78
C TYR A 49 0.11 -8.83 49.84
N ILE A 50 -0.10 -9.49 48.69
CA ILE A 50 -1.16 -9.11 47.73
C ILE A 50 -2.54 -9.27 48.38
N GLU A 51 -2.80 -10.39 49.05
CA GLU A 51 -4.07 -10.62 49.77
C GLU A 51 -4.30 -9.55 50.84
N ALA A 52 -3.26 -9.20 51.61
CA ALA A 52 -3.36 -8.14 52.61
C ALA A 52 -3.63 -6.75 51.99
N ALA A 53 -3.03 -6.45 50.83
CA ALA A 53 -3.27 -5.21 50.09
C ALA A 53 -4.68 -5.15 49.50
N GLU A 54 -5.20 -6.26 48.97
CA GLU A 54 -6.57 -6.36 48.46
C GLU A 54 -7.60 -6.18 49.57
N HIS A 55 -7.39 -6.83 50.72
CA HIS A 55 -8.26 -6.65 51.90
C HIS A 55 -8.21 -5.23 52.46
N ALA A 56 -7.03 -4.58 52.46
CA ALA A 56 -6.91 -3.18 52.89
C ALA A 56 -7.63 -2.22 51.93
N ASN A 57 -7.49 -2.42 50.61
CA ASN A 57 -8.13 -1.57 49.60
C ASN A 57 -9.65 -1.75 49.52
N ALA A 58 -10.16 -2.96 49.78
CA ALA A 58 -11.59 -3.23 49.84
C ALA A 58 -12.31 -2.46 50.97
N VAL A 59 -11.58 -2.06 52.02
CA VAL A 59 -12.13 -1.33 53.18
C VAL A 59 -12.16 0.19 52.95
N THR A 60 -11.46 0.72 51.94
CA THR A 60 -11.31 2.18 51.70
C THR A 60 -11.92 2.72 50.42
N SER A 61 -12.59 1.91 49.59
CA SER A 61 -13.08 2.36 48.28
C SER A 61 -14.57 2.74 48.28
N GLU A 62 -14.97 3.71 49.11
CA GLU A 62 -16.08 4.59 48.74
C GLU A 62 -15.47 5.92 48.28
N LEU A 63 -15.18 6.04 46.97
CA LEU A 63 -14.86 7.35 46.42
C LEU A 63 -16.04 8.29 46.69
N PRO A 64 -15.82 9.50 47.23
CA PRO A 64 -16.89 10.48 47.40
C PRO A 64 -17.61 10.69 46.07
N GLU A 65 -18.94 10.73 46.11
CA GLU A 65 -19.79 10.77 44.92
C GLU A 65 -19.41 11.92 43.96
N ALA A 66 -18.96 13.05 44.51
CA ALA A 66 -18.45 14.18 43.74
C ALA A 66 -17.24 13.82 42.85
N VAL A 67 -16.31 13.00 43.35
CA VAL A 67 -15.12 12.57 42.59
C VAL A 67 -15.52 11.58 41.50
N SER A 68 -16.42 10.64 41.81
CA SER A 68 -16.96 9.69 40.85
C SER A 68 -17.64 10.39 39.67
N ARG A 69 -18.47 11.42 39.95
CA ARG A 69 -19.11 12.23 38.92
C ARG A 69 -18.11 12.96 38.03
N VAL A 70 -17.05 13.54 38.60
CA VAL A 70 -16.01 14.23 37.81
C VAL A 70 -15.27 13.27 36.88
N ILE A 71 -14.94 12.07 37.36
CA ILE A 71 -14.30 11.03 36.55
C ILE A 71 -15.24 10.61 35.42
N HIS A 72 -16.51 10.36 35.73
CA HIS A 72 -17.51 9.99 34.72
C HIS A 72 -17.68 11.08 33.66
N ASP A 73 -17.78 12.35 34.07
CA ASP A 73 -17.87 13.48 33.14
C ASP A 73 -16.64 13.60 32.23
N ALA A 74 -15.44 13.35 32.77
CA ALA A 74 -14.22 13.34 31.98
C ALA A 74 -14.24 12.22 30.93
N ILE A 75 -14.66 11.01 31.31
CA ILE A 75 -14.80 9.86 30.40
C ILE A 75 -15.80 10.19 29.28
N VAL A 76 -16.96 10.74 29.62
CA VAL A 76 -17.98 11.11 28.62
C VAL A 76 -17.46 12.15 27.63
N ARG A 77 -16.71 13.16 28.10
CA ARG A 77 -16.13 14.19 27.22
C ARG A 77 -15.10 13.60 26.26
N VAL A 78 -14.23 12.71 26.75
CA VAL A 78 -13.22 12.04 25.91
C VAL A 78 -13.91 11.13 24.89
N ALA A 79 -14.91 10.37 25.31
CA ALA A 79 -15.68 9.51 24.41
C ALA A 79 -16.37 10.30 23.30
N ASN A 80 -16.99 11.43 23.63
CA ASN A 80 -17.65 12.30 22.65
C ASN A 80 -16.65 12.94 21.67
N ALA A 81 -15.50 13.41 22.16
CA ALA A 81 -14.46 13.97 21.30
C ALA A 81 -13.92 12.92 20.31
N LEU A 82 -13.71 11.69 20.79
CA LEU A 82 -13.26 10.58 19.96
C LEU A 82 -14.31 10.15 18.94
N ASP A 83 -15.60 10.15 19.30
CA ASP A 83 -16.70 9.80 18.39
C ASP A 83 -16.81 10.82 17.24
N ILE A 84 -16.69 12.12 17.53
CA ILE A 84 -16.71 13.18 16.50
C ILE A 84 -15.54 13.01 15.53
N GLU A 85 -14.32 12.88 16.05
CA GLU A 85 -13.12 12.73 15.23
C GLU A 85 -13.14 11.42 14.41
N SER A 86 -13.64 10.34 15.00
CA SER A 86 -13.80 9.06 14.32
C SER A 86 -14.79 9.16 13.16
N ARG A 87 -15.95 9.79 13.36
CA ARG A 87 -16.96 9.99 12.32
C ARG A 87 -16.43 10.80 11.15
N GLU A 88 -15.72 11.91 11.43
CA GLU A 88 -15.12 12.73 10.37
C GLU A 88 -14.11 11.96 9.53
N ARG A 89 -13.27 11.13 10.18
CA ARG A 89 -12.29 10.28 9.47
C ARG A 89 -12.97 9.20 8.65
N VAL A 90 -14.00 8.54 9.18
CA VAL A 90 -14.77 7.51 8.46
C VAL A 90 -15.47 8.13 7.26
N ASP A 91 -16.14 9.28 7.43
CA ASP A 91 -16.84 9.97 6.35
C ASP A 91 -15.88 10.43 5.25
N ALA A 92 -14.69 10.92 5.61
CA ALA A 92 -13.65 11.28 4.66
C ALA A 92 -13.14 10.07 3.85
N VAL A 93 -12.94 8.93 4.51
CA VAL A 93 -12.52 7.67 3.86
C VAL A 93 -13.60 7.16 2.92
N VAL A 94 -14.86 7.14 3.36
CA VAL A 94 -16.01 6.74 2.54
C VAL A 94 -16.14 7.64 1.32
N ARG A 95 -16.05 8.95 1.49
CA ARG A 95 -16.11 9.92 0.39
C ARG A 95 -15.00 9.66 -0.62
N SER A 96 -13.75 9.56 -0.18
CA SER A 96 -12.62 9.29 -1.08
C SER A 96 -12.76 7.94 -1.81
N ALA A 97 -13.26 6.91 -1.12
CA ALA A 97 -13.51 5.60 -1.73
C ALA A 97 -14.60 5.70 -2.82
N THR A 98 -15.70 6.41 -2.55
CA THR A 98 -16.78 6.60 -3.53
C THR A 98 -16.33 7.39 -4.76
N GLU A 99 -15.54 8.45 -4.57
CA GLU A 99 -14.97 9.25 -5.67
C GLU A 99 -14.02 8.41 -6.54
N LYS A 100 -13.13 7.63 -5.91
CA LYS A 100 -12.23 6.70 -6.64
C LYS A 100 -13.01 5.65 -7.40
N GLN A 101 -14.07 5.09 -6.79
CA GLN A 101 -14.91 4.10 -7.45
C GLN A 101 -15.63 4.68 -8.67
N GLN A 102 -16.17 5.91 -8.55
CA GLN A 102 -16.80 6.60 -9.69
C GLN A 102 -15.80 6.89 -10.80
N LYS A 103 -14.59 7.35 -10.45
CA LYS A 103 -13.52 7.60 -11.41
C LYS A 103 -13.13 6.33 -12.17
N MET A 104 -12.87 5.23 -11.46
CA MET A 104 -12.52 3.95 -12.07
C MET A 104 -13.64 3.43 -12.99
N ARG A 105 -14.91 3.59 -12.60
CA ARG A 105 -16.04 3.23 -13.46
C ARG A 105 -16.08 4.07 -14.73
N GLY A 106 -15.89 5.38 -14.63
CA GLY A 106 -15.82 6.26 -15.79
C GLY A 106 -14.65 5.91 -16.75
N GLU A 107 -13.48 5.57 -16.19
CA GLU A 107 -12.33 5.11 -16.97
C GLU A 107 -12.61 3.77 -17.67
N LEU A 108 -13.28 2.82 -17.00
CA LEU A 108 -13.70 1.54 -17.60
C LEU A 108 -14.71 1.75 -18.73
N ASP A 109 -15.69 2.63 -18.54
CA ASP A 109 -16.70 2.94 -19.57
C ASP A 109 -16.05 3.59 -20.79
N ALA A 110 -15.11 4.52 -20.57
CA ALA A 110 -14.36 5.17 -21.63
C ALA A 110 -13.47 4.17 -22.40
N ALA A 111 -12.75 3.31 -21.69
CA ALA A 111 -11.93 2.26 -22.29
C ALA A 111 -12.76 1.27 -23.10
N SER A 112 -13.93 0.88 -22.59
CA SER A 112 -14.84 -0.04 -23.28
C SER A 112 -15.35 0.53 -24.61
N ARG A 113 -15.72 1.83 -24.63
CA ARG A 113 -16.14 2.52 -25.85
C ARG A 113 -15.01 2.63 -26.87
N GLU A 114 -13.78 2.86 -26.42
CA GLU A 114 -12.63 2.93 -27.34
C GLU A 114 -12.30 1.55 -27.92
N ILE A 115 -12.39 0.48 -27.12
CA ILE A 115 -12.27 -0.90 -27.62
C ILE A 115 -13.31 -1.15 -28.72
N GLU A 116 -14.59 -0.83 -28.46
CA GLU A 116 -15.66 -1.01 -29.43
C GLU A 116 -15.41 -0.22 -30.73
N ARG A 117 -14.94 1.03 -30.61
CA ARG A 117 -14.58 1.87 -31.76
C ARG A 117 -13.43 1.26 -32.57
N LEU A 118 -12.40 0.75 -31.90
CA LEU A 118 -11.24 0.13 -32.54
C LEU A 118 -11.63 -1.20 -33.21
N GLU A 119 -12.48 -2.00 -32.58
CA GLU A 119 -13.01 -3.24 -33.15
C GLU A 119 -13.83 -2.98 -34.42
N GLN A 120 -14.69 -1.94 -34.41
CA GLN A 120 -15.44 -1.53 -35.60
C GLN A 120 -14.52 -1.06 -36.74
N ALA A 121 -13.47 -0.28 -36.42
CA ALA A 121 -12.50 0.18 -37.40
C ALA A 121 -11.69 -1.00 -38.00
N LEU A 122 -11.29 -1.96 -37.16
CA LEU A 122 -10.64 -3.20 -37.59
C LEU A 122 -11.55 -3.98 -38.54
N ALA A 123 -12.80 -4.26 -38.14
CA ALA A 123 -13.76 -4.99 -38.96
C ALA A 123 -14.02 -4.31 -40.32
N GLY A 124 -14.13 -2.98 -40.34
CA GLY A 124 -14.25 -2.20 -41.59
C GLY A 124 -13.02 -2.36 -42.50
N SER A 125 -11.81 -2.28 -41.95
CA SER A 125 -10.57 -2.43 -42.72
C SER A 125 -10.36 -3.86 -43.26
N GLU A 126 -10.84 -4.87 -42.54
CA GLU A 126 -10.82 -6.27 -42.98
C GLU A 126 -11.82 -6.51 -44.11
N HIS A 127 -13.00 -5.88 -44.06
CA HIS A 127 -13.98 -5.94 -45.16
C HIS A 127 -13.46 -5.27 -46.44
N GLU A 128 -12.74 -4.15 -46.32
CA GLU A 128 -12.09 -3.48 -47.46
C GLU A 128 -10.97 -4.33 -48.08
N LYS A 129 -10.16 -5.00 -47.25
CA LYS A 129 -9.11 -5.92 -47.72
C LYS A 129 -9.68 -7.21 -48.32
N GLY A 130 -10.74 -7.76 -47.73
CA GLY A 130 -11.46 -8.95 -48.22
C GLY A 130 -12.25 -8.71 -49.52
N SER A 131 -12.64 -7.45 -49.78
CA SER A 131 -13.31 -7.02 -51.02
C SER A 131 -12.33 -6.72 -52.18
N SER A 132 -11.02 -6.85 -51.94
CA SER A 132 -9.96 -6.64 -52.93
C SER A 132 -9.40 -7.90 -53.65
N PRO A 133 -10.17 -8.97 -53.99
CA PRO A 133 -9.64 -10.03 -54.85
C PRO A 133 -9.88 -9.78 -56.36
N ARG A 134 -10.49 -8.65 -56.77
CA ARG A 134 -10.86 -8.41 -58.18
C ARG A 134 -10.00 -7.43 -58.99
N MET A 135 -9.13 -6.61 -58.37
CA MET A 135 -8.32 -5.65 -59.14
C MET A 135 -6.98 -6.19 -59.64
N ARG A 136 -6.49 -7.33 -59.14
CA ARG A 136 -5.19 -7.89 -59.58
C ARG A 136 -5.25 -8.79 -60.81
N SER A 137 -6.45 -9.17 -61.27
CA SER A 137 -6.64 -10.08 -62.41
C SER A 137 -6.89 -9.41 -63.76
N GLN A 138 -6.86 -8.07 -63.84
CA GLN A 138 -7.09 -7.32 -65.10
C GLN A 138 -5.88 -6.48 -65.55
N LEU A 139 -4.68 -7.07 -65.57
CA LEU A 139 -3.61 -6.54 -66.41
C LEU A 139 -3.69 -7.21 -67.80
N PRO A 140 -4.11 -6.51 -68.87
CA PRO A 140 -4.15 -7.09 -70.20
C PRO A 140 -2.73 -7.38 -70.70
N LYS A 141 -2.45 -8.65 -71.02
CA LYS A 141 -1.27 -9.09 -71.76
C LYS A 141 -1.42 -8.71 -73.24
N THR A 142 -1.33 -7.43 -73.59
CA THR A 142 -1.35 -6.99 -74.99
C THR A 142 -0.40 -5.83 -75.22
N SER A 143 0.87 -6.14 -75.51
CA SER A 143 1.74 -5.35 -76.43
C SER A 143 3.20 -5.81 -76.36
N ARG A 144 3.55 -6.85 -77.12
CA ARG A 144 4.92 -7.00 -77.65
C ARG A 144 4.94 -7.87 -78.90
N GLN A 145 4.15 -7.45 -79.89
CA GLN A 145 4.25 -7.95 -81.25
C GLN A 145 4.18 -6.79 -82.24
N ARG A 146 5.15 -5.87 -82.13
CA ARG A 146 5.52 -4.89 -83.18
C ARG A 146 6.98 -4.47 -82.97
N GLN A 147 7.90 -5.40 -83.20
CA GLN A 147 9.30 -5.06 -83.51
C GLN A 147 9.72 -5.90 -84.72
N SER A 148 9.31 -5.44 -85.90
CA SER A 148 10.03 -5.73 -87.14
C SER A 148 9.81 -4.56 -88.10
N ALA A 149 10.91 -4.15 -88.73
CA ALA A 149 11.05 -3.12 -89.78
C ALA A 149 10.94 -1.64 -89.33
N VAL A 150 11.83 -0.70 -89.64
CA VAL A 150 13.16 -0.65 -90.30
C VAL A 150 13.62 0.84 -90.21
N SER A 151 14.92 1.07 -90.39
CA SER A 151 15.60 2.36 -90.68
C SER A 151 16.03 3.29 -89.54
N ARG A 152 17.32 3.13 -89.18
CA ARG A 152 18.31 4.19 -88.90
C ARG A 152 18.62 5.00 -90.19
N PRO A 153 19.45 6.08 -90.19
CA PRO A 153 20.15 6.79 -89.09
C PRO A 153 20.06 8.34 -89.18
N GLN A 154 20.57 9.06 -88.17
CA GLN A 154 21.55 10.15 -88.36
C GLN A 154 22.17 10.50 -87.00
N VAL A 155 23.47 10.75 -87.05
CA VAL A 155 24.44 10.92 -85.97
C VAL A 155 24.50 12.39 -85.57
N SER A 156 24.64 12.70 -84.28
CA SER A 156 25.60 13.74 -83.84
C SER A 156 25.72 13.89 -82.32
N LYS A 157 26.98 13.79 -81.90
CA LYS A 157 27.65 14.54 -80.81
C LYS A 157 27.36 14.13 -79.37
N LEU A 158 27.99 13.01 -79.04
CA LEU A 158 28.89 12.82 -77.90
C LEU A 158 29.34 14.13 -77.21
N ARG A 159 28.96 14.31 -75.94
CA ARG A 159 29.86 14.87 -74.93
C ARG A 159 29.59 14.22 -73.58
N PHE A 160 30.55 13.38 -73.21
CA PHE A 160 30.86 12.95 -71.86
C PHE A 160 31.00 14.18 -70.94
N PHE A 161 30.38 14.16 -69.76
CA PHE A 161 31.14 14.42 -68.55
C PHE A 161 30.55 13.67 -67.35
N ARG A 162 31.48 13.19 -66.53
CA ARG A 162 31.39 12.11 -65.56
C ARG A 162 31.41 12.70 -64.15
N HIS A 163 31.03 11.85 -63.20
CA HIS A 163 31.24 11.90 -61.74
C HIS A 163 30.10 12.52 -60.92
N SER A 164 29.32 11.73 -60.14
CA SER A 164 29.67 10.86 -58.98
C SER A 164 30.34 11.67 -57.88
N SER A 165 30.04 11.58 -56.60
CA SER A 165 29.13 10.79 -55.78
C SER A 165 29.38 11.31 -54.35
N ARG A 166 28.31 11.49 -53.56
CA ARG A 166 28.15 11.22 -52.12
C ARG A 166 29.24 11.59 -51.09
N ARG A 167 28.71 11.92 -49.90
CA ARG A 167 29.27 11.89 -48.51
C ARG A 167 30.09 13.13 -48.15
N ALA A 168 30.13 13.62 -46.91
CA ALA A 168 29.39 13.41 -45.67
C ALA A 168 30.05 14.35 -44.62
N GLY A 169 29.26 14.91 -43.69
CA GLY A 169 29.69 15.12 -42.30
C GLY A 169 30.52 16.36 -41.89
N MET A 170 30.41 16.65 -40.59
CA MET A 170 31.16 17.59 -39.72
C MET A 170 30.57 19.02 -39.66
N ILE A 171 29.71 19.37 -38.69
CA ILE A 171 29.90 19.57 -37.23
C ILE A 171 31.01 20.58 -36.90
N ILE A 172 30.59 21.75 -36.42
CA ILE A 172 31.23 22.56 -35.36
C ILE A 172 30.10 23.02 -34.44
#